data_AF-Q4RRK1-F1
#
_entry.id   AF-Q4RRK1-F1
#
_cell.length_a   1.000
_cell.length_b   1.000
_cell.length_c   1.000
_cell.angle_alpha   90.00
_cell.angle_beta   90.00
_cell.angle_gamma   90.00
#
_symmetry.space_group_name_H-M   'P 1'
#
loop_
_entity.id
_entity.type
_entity.pdbx_description
1 polymer ?
#
loop_
_entity_poly.entity_id
_entity_poly.type
_entity_poly.pdbx_seq_one_letter_code
_entity_poly.pdbx_strand_id
1 'polypeptide(L)'
;MLLTADQLTHDSLIKRAASLVTDSSTSFLSQATLALIDATTDYSKVNDRRDECARFESTWVSAAKLCETAAEAAYVSGAEHASITMRTNMQVAQAQVDEARKLSAEAERKLAESKVMEVERMSQYVTSLENKDEEEVPEAYLRED
;
A
#
# COMPACT_ATOMS: atom_id res chain seq x y z
N MET A 1 5.03 -23.37 60.62
CA MET A 1 4.43 -22.06 60.30
C MET A 1 5.41 -21.21 59.47
N LEU A 2 5.88 -21.71 58.31
CA LEU A 2 6.90 -21.02 57.49
C LEU A 2 6.71 -21.18 55.96
N LEU A 3 5.55 -21.68 55.50
CA LEU A 3 5.31 -21.97 54.07
C LEU A 3 4.63 -20.84 53.28
N THR A 4 4.31 -19.71 53.91
CA THR A 4 3.36 -18.73 53.33
C THR A 4 4.00 -17.47 52.77
N ALA A 5 5.12 -16.98 53.30
CA ALA A 5 5.70 -15.69 52.89
C ALA A 5 6.32 -15.73 51.48
N ASP A 6 7.05 -16.81 51.15
CA ASP A 6 7.73 -16.96 49.87
C ASP A 6 6.74 -17.29 48.72
N GLN A 7 5.72 -18.12 49.01
CA GLN A 7 4.63 -18.46 48.09
C GLN A 7 3.75 -17.24 47.74
N LEU A 8 3.46 -16.36 48.70
CA LEU A 8 2.70 -15.11 48.49
C LEU A 8 3.41 -14.15 47.54
N THR A 9 4.73 -14.18 47.50
CA THR A 9 5.55 -13.27 46.69
C THR A 9 5.59 -13.73 45.23
N HIS A 10 5.77 -15.03 45.00
CA HIS A 10 5.71 -15.64 43.66
C HIS A 10 4.33 -15.46 43.01
N ASP A 11 3.24 -15.64 43.76
CA ASP A 11 1.87 -15.49 43.27
C ASP A 11 1.55 -14.03 42.88
N SER A 12 2.14 -13.06 43.59
CA SER A 12 2.03 -11.63 43.25
C SER A 12 2.80 -11.26 41.98
N LEU A 13 3.98 -11.86 41.78
CA LEU A 13 4.80 -11.69 40.58
C LEU A 13 4.11 -12.28 39.35
N ILE A 14 3.54 -13.48 39.46
CA ILE A 14 2.76 -14.11 38.38
C ILE A 14 1.59 -13.20 37.99
N LYS A 15 0.81 -12.68 38.95
CA LYS A 15 -0.32 -11.79 38.65
C LYS A 15 0.12 -10.51 37.94
N ARG A 16 1.25 -9.92 38.35
CA ARG A 16 1.78 -8.72 37.71
C ARG A 16 2.31 -9.01 36.30
N ALA A 17 3.02 -10.12 36.10
CA ALA A 17 3.47 -10.55 34.78
C ALA A 17 2.29 -10.85 33.85
N ALA A 18 1.27 -11.56 34.35
CA ALA A 18 0.05 -11.85 33.60
C ALA A 18 -0.72 -10.57 33.22
N SER A 19 -0.83 -9.60 34.15
CA SER A 19 -1.42 -8.29 33.88
C SER A 19 -0.64 -7.56 32.80
N LEU A 20 0.70 -7.48 32.93
CA LEU A 20 1.56 -6.80 31.96
C LEU A 20 1.41 -7.42 30.56
N VAL A 21 1.46 -8.75 30.46
CA VAL A 21 1.27 -9.46 29.18
C VAL A 21 -0.12 -9.19 28.60
N THR A 22 -1.17 -9.19 29.42
CA THR A 22 -2.54 -8.90 28.98
C THR A 22 -2.67 -7.48 28.46
N ASP A 23 -2.11 -6.50 29.17
CA ASP A 23 -2.14 -5.08 28.81
C ASP A 23 -1.34 -4.84 27.51
N SER A 24 -0.13 -5.40 27.42
CA SER A 24 0.71 -5.33 26.22
C SER A 24 0.04 -5.99 25.02
N SER A 25 -0.56 -7.17 25.20
CA SER A 25 -1.27 -7.89 24.13
C SER A 25 -2.49 -7.11 23.65
N THR A 26 -3.22 -6.49 24.57
CA THR A 26 -4.39 -5.66 24.26
C THR A 26 -4.00 -4.42 23.47
N SER A 27 -2.91 -3.75 23.87
CA SER A 27 -2.37 -2.59 23.14
C SER A 27 -1.91 -2.98 21.74
N PHE A 28 -1.16 -4.08 21.62
CA PHE A 28 -0.70 -4.60 20.32
C PHE A 28 -1.87 -4.94 19.40
N LEU A 29 -2.87 -5.67 19.89
CA LEU A 29 -4.07 -6.01 19.13
C LEU A 29 -4.83 -4.77 18.67
N SER A 30 -4.96 -3.76 19.53
CA SER A 30 -5.64 -2.50 19.20
C SER A 30 -4.90 -1.75 18.10
N GLN A 31 -3.57 -1.65 18.19
CA GLN A 31 -2.74 -1.01 17.17
C GLN A 31 -2.78 -1.75 15.83
N ALA A 32 -2.65 -3.08 15.86
CA ALA A 32 -2.76 -3.91 14.67
C ALA A 32 -4.14 -3.77 13.99
N THR A 33 -5.21 -3.68 14.79
CA THR A 33 -6.57 -3.48 14.29
C THR A 33 -6.72 -2.11 13.62
N LEU A 34 -6.21 -1.04 14.23
CA LEU A 34 -6.24 0.30 13.63
C LEU A 34 -5.45 0.35 12.31
N ALA A 35 -4.22 -0.17 12.32
CA ALA A 35 -3.39 -0.22 11.11
C ALA A 35 -4.08 -1.00 9.97
N LEU A 36 -4.79 -2.09 10.29
CA LEU A 36 -5.55 -2.86 9.32
C LEU A 36 -6.77 -2.10 8.79
N ILE A 37 -7.49 -1.37 9.65
CA ILE A 37 -8.61 -0.51 9.24
C ILE A 37 -8.11 0.59 8.30
N ASP A 38 -6.99 1.24 8.63
CA ASP A 38 -6.40 2.29 7.80
C ASP A 38 -5.98 1.73 6.44
N ALA A 39 -5.26 0.60 6.42
CA ALA A 39 -4.81 -0.04 5.19
C ALA A 39 -5.99 -0.49 4.29
N THR A 40 -7.05 -1.03 4.86
CA THR A 40 -8.26 -1.44 4.11
C THR A 40 -9.06 -0.25 3.59
N THR A 41 -9.14 0.82 4.37
CA THR A 41 -9.78 2.08 3.98
C THR A 41 -9.02 2.78 2.85
N ASP A 42 -7.69 2.78 2.89
CA ASP A 42 -6.90 3.35 1.80
C ASP A 42 -6.96 2.49 0.54
N TYR A 43 -7.01 1.17 0.69
CA TYR A 43 -7.23 0.26 -0.44
C TYR A 43 -8.56 0.52 -1.15
N SER A 44 -9.66 0.72 -0.42
CA SER A 44 -10.97 1.01 -1.03
C SER A 44 -10.96 2.33 -1.81
N LYS A 45 -10.38 3.40 -1.26
CA LYS A 45 -10.23 4.69 -1.97
C LYS A 45 -9.44 4.56 -3.27
N VAL A 46 -8.36 3.78 -3.27
CA VAL A 46 -7.56 3.53 -4.47
C VAL A 46 -8.39 2.77 -5.51
N ASN A 47 -9.18 1.80 -5.09
CA ASN A 47 -10.06 1.04 -5.97
C ASN A 47 -11.16 1.93 -6.59
N ASP A 48 -11.84 2.76 -5.78
CA ASP A 48 -12.86 3.69 -6.27
C ASP A 48 -12.30 4.65 -7.33
N ARG A 49 -11.11 5.20 -7.07
CA ARG A 49 -10.42 6.08 -8.03
C ARG A 49 -10.04 5.34 -9.33
N ARG A 50 -9.69 4.05 -9.23
CA ARG A 50 -9.39 3.21 -10.41
C ARG A 50 -10.65 2.99 -11.25
N ASP A 51 -11.78 2.69 -10.61
CA ASP A 51 -13.05 2.49 -11.30
C ASP A 51 -13.52 3.77 -11.99
N GLU A 52 -13.35 4.93 -11.34
CA GLU A 52 -13.63 6.24 -11.94
C GLU A 52 -12.72 6.52 -13.15
N CYS A 53 -11.42 6.25 -13.04
CA CYS A 53 -10.48 6.38 -14.15
C CYS A 53 -10.91 5.53 -15.36
N ALA A 54 -11.27 4.26 -15.13
CA ALA A 54 -11.74 3.37 -16.19
C ALA A 54 -13.01 3.89 -16.89
N ARG A 55 -13.93 4.50 -16.13
CA ARG A 55 -15.13 5.16 -16.70
C ARG A 55 -14.75 6.36 -17.57
N PHE A 56 -13.82 7.20 -17.12
CA PHE A 56 -13.34 8.32 -17.92
C PHE A 56 -12.62 7.85 -19.18
N GLU A 57 -11.82 6.79 -19.12
CA GLU A 57 -11.18 6.23 -20.32
C GLU A 57 -12.20 5.74 -21.35
N SER A 58 -13.24 5.02 -20.91
CA SER A 58 -14.33 4.57 -21.79
C SER A 58 -15.06 5.76 -22.43
N THR A 59 -15.33 6.79 -21.63
CA THR A 59 -15.97 8.03 -22.10
C THR A 59 -15.08 8.77 -23.11
N TRP A 60 -13.78 8.86 -22.84
CA TRP A 60 -12.78 9.49 -23.71
C TRP A 60 -12.70 8.79 -25.07
N VAL A 61 -12.61 7.46 -25.09
CA VAL A 61 -12.58 6.67 -26.34
C VAL A 61 -13.84 6.91 -27.17
N SER A 62 -15.00 6.99 -26.52
CA SER A 62 -16.28 7.27 -27.20
C SER A 62 -16.31 8.69 -27.78
N ALA A 63 -15.86 9.68 -27.02
CA ALA A 63 -15.76 11.07 -27.48
C ALA A 63 -14.78 11.22 -28.66
N ALA A 64 -13.63 10.55 -28.60
CA ALA A 64 -12.65 10.56 -29.69
C ALA A 64 -13.25 10.03 -31.01
N LYS A 65 -13.99 8.92 -30.97
CA LYS A 65 -14.69 8.36 -32.14
C LYS A 65 -15.75 9.31 -32.71
N LEU A 66 -16.48 10.00 -31.83
CA LEU A 66 -17.45 11.02 -32.25
C LEU A 66 -16.76 12.20 -32.94
N CYS A 67 -15.64 12.68 -32.39
CA CYS A 67 -14.84 13.74 -32.98
C CYS A 67 -14.24 13.34 -34.33
N GLU A 68 -13.81 12.09 -34.49
CA GLU A 68 -13.33 11.55 -35.76
C GLU A 68 -14.44 11.55 -36.80
N THR A 69 -15.61 10.99 -36.45
CA THR A 69 -16.80 10.99 -37.32
C THR A 69 -17.21 12.42 -37.70
N ALA A 70 -17.17 13.37 -36.76
CA ALA A 70 -17.48 14.77 -37.01
C ALA A 70 -16.45 15.44 -37.94
N ALA A 71 -15.16 15.14 -37.77
CA ALA A 71 -14.11 15.65 -38.64
C ALA A 71 -14.27 15.12 -40.08
N GLU A 72 -14.64 13.84 -40.25
CA GLU A 72 -14.94 13.24 -41.54
C GLU A 72 -16.17 13.88 -42.20
N ALA A 73 -17.27 14.05 -41.46
CA ALA A 73 -18.47 14.70 -41.97
C ALA A 73 -18.20 16.16 -42.39
N ALA A 74 -17.41 16.90 -41.61
CA ALA A 74 -16.97 18.26 -41.98
C ALA A 74 -16.13 18.26 -43.27
N TYR A 75 -15.27 17.26 -43.47
CA TYR A 75 -14.50 17.12 -44.71
C TYR A 75 -15.41 16.87 -45.92
N VAL A 76 -16.29 15.87 -45.82
CA VAL A 76 -17.19 15.46 -46.92
C VAL A 76 -18.17 16.56 -47.31
N SER A 77 -18.60 17.40 -46.36
CA SER A 77 -19.49 18.54 -46.60
C SER A 77 -18.78 19.80 -47.14
N GLY A 78 -17.45 19.77 -47.32
CA GLY A 78 -16.67 20.89 -47.82
C GLY A 78 -16.22 21.89 -46.75
N ALA A 79 -16.45 21.60 -45.46
CA ALA A 79 -15.99 22.41 -44.33
C ALA A 79 -14.55 22.03 -43.91
N GLU A 80 -13.60 22.12 -44.83
CA GLU A 80 -12.20 21.65 -44.65
C GLU A 80 -11.51 22.27 -43.44
N HIS A 81 -11.68 23.58 -43.22
CA HIS A 81 -11.08 24.27 -42.09
C HIS A 81 -11.57 23.70 -40.75
N ALA A 82 -12.88 23.41 -40.61
CA ALA A 82 -13.42 22.81 -39.40
C ALA A 82 -12.90 21.38 -39.19
N SER A 83 -12.77 20.62 -40.28
CA SER A 83 -12.19 19.27 -40.27
C SER A 83 -10.73 19.25 -39.80
N ILE A 84 -9.91 20.17 -40.32
CA ILE A 84 -8.50 20.31 -39.91
C ILE A 84 -8.40 20.70 -38.44
N THR A 85 -9.14 21.72 -37.99
CA THR A 85 -9.16 22.14 -36.58
C THR A 85 -9.53 20.98 -35.65
N MET A 86 -10.56 20.20 -35.98
CA MET A 86 -10.97 19.06 -35.16
C MET A 86 -9.86 18.00 -35.07
N ARG A 87 -9.22 17.64 -36.19
CA ARG A 87 -8.11 16.66 -36.17
C ARG A 87 -6.92 17.14 -35.36
N THR A 88 -6.53 18.41 -35.49
CA THR A 88 -5.44 18.99 -34.68
C THR A 88 -5.78 18.95 -33.19
N ASN A 89 -7.01 19.30 -32.81
CA ASN A 89 -7.44 19.24 -31.41
C ASN A 89 -7.40 17.80 -30.87
N MET A 90 -7.85 16.81 -31.67
CA MET A 90 -7.75 15.39 -31.28
C MET A 90 -6.29 14.95 -31.10
N GLN A 91 -5.38 15.34 -31.98
CA GLN A 91 -3.96 14.99 -31.86
C GLN A 91 -3.33 15.54 -30.59
N VAL A 92 -3.60 16.81 -30.26
CA VAL A 92 -3.11 17.43 -29.03
C VAL A 92 -3.66 16.71 -27.81
N ALA A 93 -4.96 16.44 -27.78
CA ALA A 93 -5.59 15.79 -26.65
C ALA A 93 -5.13 14.32 -26.48
N GLN A 94 -4.91 13.60 -27.58
CA GLN A 94 -4.33 12.26 -27.56
C GLN A 94 -2.91 12.28 -26.97
N ALA A 95 -2.06 13.22 -27.41
CA ALA A 95 -0.72 13.36 -26.86
C ALA A 95 -0.71 13.66 -25.35
N GLN A 96 -1.66 14.45 -24.87
CA GLN A 96 -1.81 14.72 -23.43
C GLN A 96 -2.22 13.47 -22.64
N VAL A 97 -3.15 12.67 -23.16
CA VAL A 97 -3.56 11.40 -22.54
C VAL A 97 -2.40 10.41 -22.50
N ASP A 98 -1.61 10.33 -23.56
CA ASP A 98 -0.46 9.42 -23.62
C ASP A 98 0.65 9.82 -22.63
N GLU A 99 0.92 11.12 -22.48
CA GLU A 99 1.85 11.60 -21.45
C GLU A 99 1.32 11.31 -20.03
N ALA A 100 0.03 11.53 -19.78
CA ALA A 100 -0.58 11.20 -18.49
C ALA A 100 -0.48 9.70 -18.16
N ARG A 101 -0.71 8.82 -19.15
CA ARG A 101 -0.55 7.37 -19.00
C ARG A 101 0.88 6.97 -18.70
N LYS A 102 1.85 7.57 -19.38
CA LYS A 102 3.28 7.35 -19.11
C LYS A 102 3.66 7.74 -17.68
N LEU A 103 3.20 8.91 -17.22
CA LEU A 103 3.41 9.36 -15.84
C LEU A 103 2.76 8.40 -14.82
N SER A 104 1.55 7.90 -15.12
CA SER A 104 0.86 6.93 -14.28
C SER A 104 1.64 5.61 -14.17
N ALA A 105 2.08 5.05 -15.30
CA ALA A 105 2.85 3.81 -15.33
C ALA A 105 4.18 3.93 -14.56
N GLU A 106 4.84 5.08 -14.68
CA GLU A 106 6.06 5.37 -13.92
C GLU A 106 5.81 5.47 -12.41
N ALA A 107 4.68 6.06 -11.99
CA ALA A 107 4.29 6.10 -10.59
C ALA A 107 3.96 4.71 -10.03
N GLU A 108 3.25 3.88 -10.80
CA GLU A 108 2.95 2.48 -10.43
C GLU A 108 4.22 1.64 -10.28
N ARG A 109 5.18 1.81 -11.20
CA ARG A 109 6.49 1.16 -11.13
C ARG A 109 7.23 1.53 -9.84
N LYS A 110 7.33 2.83 -9.52
CA LYS A 110 7.97 3.31 -8.27
C LYS A 110 7.27 2.78 -7.03
N LEU A 111 5.93 2.72 -7.05
CA LEU A 111 5.17 2.16 -5.94
C LEU A 111 5.47 0.66 -5.76
N ALA A 112 5.56 -0.11 -6.84
CA ALA A 112 5.91 -1.53 -6.79
C ALA A 112 7.33 -1.73 -6.24
N GLU A 113 8.31 -0.94 -6.70
CA GLU A 113 9.68 -0.96 -6.19
C GLU A 113 9.76 -0.65 -4.70
N SER A 114 9.04 0.38 -4.25
CA SER A 114 8.97 0.73 -2.82
C SER A 114 8.38 -0.40 -1.97
N LYS A 115 7.30 -1.05 -2.45
CA LYS A 115 6.70 -2.21 -1.76
C LYS A 115 7.65 -3.39 -1.65
N VAL A 116 8.44 -3.67 -2.70
CA VAL A 116 9.46 -4.73 -2.66
C VAL A 116 10.52 -4.41 -1.62
N MET A 117 11.07 -3.18 -1.62
CA MET A 117 12.06 -2.76 -0.64
C MET A 117 11.54 -2.82 0.81
N GLU A 118 10.25 -2.53 1.04
CA GLU A 118 9.62 -2.66 2.36
C GLU A 118 9.58 -4.12 2.83
N VAL A 119 9.15 -5.04 1.95
CA VAL A 119 9.09 -6.48 2.26
C VAL A 119 10.48 -7.03 2.56
N GLU A 120 11.49 -6.66 1.78
CA GLU A 120 12.89 -7.04 2.04
C GLU A 120 13.36 -6.51 3.40
N ARG A 121 13.06 -5.26 3.74
CA ARG A 121 13.41 -4.65 5.03
C ARG A 121 12.73 -5.37 6.20
N MET A 122 11.44 -5.67 6.07
CA MET A 122 10.68 -6.42 7.07
C MET A 122 11.24 -7.84 7.24
N SER A 123 11.59 -8.53 6.15
CA SER A 123 12.21 -9.86 6.19
C SER A 123 13.54 -9.82 6.93
N GLN A 124 14.42 -8.86 6.61
CA GLN A 124 15.72 -8.70 7.29
C GLN A 124 15.55 -8.42 8.78
N TYR A 125 14.55 -7.59 9.14
CA TYR A 125 14.25 -7.29 10.54
C TYR A 125 13.78 -8.53 11.31
N VAL A 126 12.86 -9.33 10.74
CA VAL A 126 12.39 -10.59 11.35
C VAL A 126 13.55 -11.57 11.53
N THR A 127 14.37 -11.79 10.49
CA THR A 127 15.56 -12.66 10.61
C THR A 127 16.54 -12.16 11.67
N SER A 128 16.67 -10.84 11.85
CA SER A 128 17.54 -10.28 12.91
C SER A 128 16.99 -10.47 14.33
N LEU A 129 15.67 -10.60 14.50
CA LEU A 129 15.04 -10.94 15.77
C LEU A 129 15.24 -12.42 16.10
N GLU A 130 15.03 -13.30 15.13
CA GLU A 130 15.26 -14.75 15.28
C GLU A 130 16.71 -15.06 15.68
N ASN A 131 17.67 -14.39 15.05
CA ASN A 131 19.10 -14.55 15.41
C ASN A 131 19.45 -14.01 16.80
N LYS A 132 18.71 -13.02 17.33
CA LYS A 132 18.94 -12.47 18.67
C LYS A 132 18.43 -13.37 19.78
N ASP A 133 17.37 -14.15 19.52
CA ASP A 133 16.84 -15.13 20.48
C ASP A 133 17.73 -16.40 20.54
N GLU A 134 18.54 -16.69 19.51
CA GLU A 134 19.52 -17.80 19.52
C GLU A 134 20.86 -17.44 20.18
N GLU A 135 21.19 -16.15 20.34
CA GLU A 135 22.47 -15.66 20.89
C GLU A 135 22.42 -15.37 22.41
N GLU A 136 21.40 -15.85 23.14
CA GLU A 136 21.32 -15.78 24.61
C GLU A 136 21.77 -17.12 25.24
N VAL A 137 23.03 -17.51 25.02
CA VAL A 137 23.71 -18.46 25.93
C VAL A 137 24.39 -17.62 27.00
N PRO A 138 23.95 -17.65 28.27
CA PRO A 138 24.61 -16.89 29.33
C PRO A 138 26.09 -17.29 29.42
N GLU A 139 27.01 -16.34 29.27
CA GLU A 139 28.48 -16.50 29.44
C GLU A 139 28.89 -17.10 30.81
N ALA A 140 27.94 -17.32 31.73
CA ALA A 140 28.16 -17.96 33.01
C ALA A 140 28.59 -19.45 32.94
N TYR A 141 28.53 -20.09 31.77
CA TYR A 141 28.95 -21.49 31.58
C TYR A 141 30.37 -21.67 31.03
N LEU A 142 31.12 -20.60 30.73
CA LEU A 142 32.52 -20.68 30.28
C LEU A 142 33.52 -20.54 31.44
N ARG A 143 33.44 -21.43 32.42
CA ARG A 143 34.57 -21.74 33.30
C ARG A 143 34.87 -23.22 33.21
N GLU A 144 35.79 -23.57 32.31
CA GLU A 144 36.45 -24.87 32.33
C GLU A 144 37.60 -24.85 33.35
N ASP A 145 37.81 -26.01 33.98
CA ASP A 145 38.73 -26.31 35.09
C ASP A 145 40.23 -26.06 34.80
#